data_AF-A0A0Q0GNK3-F1
#
_entry.id   AF-A0A0Q0GNK3-F1
#
_cell.length_a   1.000
_cell.length_b   1.000
_cell.length_c   1.000
_cell.angle_alpha   90.00
_cell.angle_beta   90.00
_cell.angle_gamma   90.00
#
_symmetry.space_group_name_H-M   'P 1'
#
loop_
_entity.id
_entity.type
_entity.pdbx_description
1 polymer ?
#
loop_
_entity_poly.entity_id
_entity_poly.type
_entity_poly.pdbx_seq_one_letter_code
_entity_poly.pdbx_strand_id
1 'polypeptide(L)'
;AEPAFVDRGSRLDMAQGAGQDDEKVIAALLTAARFYRGRIELTGSDEFKAKAIDLIAQHQINVEMKNPAQQMLLDDARNALKQPPVTRDAIHGDTPPPYGGPQPAQAKPSA
;
A
#
# COMPACT_ATOMS: atom_id res chain seq x y z
N ALA A 1 12.28 12.21 21.29
CA ALA A 1 11.57 12.27 20.00
C ALA A 1 10.09 12.02 20.28
N GLU A 2 9.21 12.88 19.78
CA GLU A 2 7.76 12.66 19.87
C GLU A 2 7.35 11.49 18.95
N PRO A 3 6.48 10.58 19.40
CA PRO A 3 6.05 9.45 18.58
C PRO A 3 5.28 9.92 17.33
N ALA A 4 5.37 9.15 16.24
CA ALA A 4 4.59 9.42 15.04
C ALA A 4 3.13 8.95 15.20
N PHE A 5 2.94 7.77 15.78
CA PHE A 5 1.65 7.14 15.98
C PHE A 5 1.67 6.24 17.22
N VAL A 6 0.48 5.87 17.68
CA VAL A 6 0.24 4.92 18.75
C VAL A 6 -0.45 3.71 18.15
N ASP A 7 0.14 2.53 18.31
CA ASP A 7 -0.49 1.28 17.92
C ASP A 7 -1.57 0.89 18.95
N ARG A 8 -2.81 0.69 18.48
CA ARG A 8 -3.95 0.24 19.27
C ARG A 8 -4.30 -1.23 19.01
N GLY A 9 -3.41 -1.98 18.37
CA GLY A 9 -3.57 -3.38 17.96
C GLY A 9 -4.34 -3.53 16.65
N SER A 10 -5.53 -2.94 16.55
CA SER A 10 -6.35 -3.03 15.32
C SER A 10 -6.20 -1.83 14.37
N ARG A 11 -5.55 -0.76 14.83
CA ARG A 11 -5.33 0.48 14.07
C ARG A 11 -4.11 1.22 14.60
N LEU A 12 -3.54 2.08 13.76
CA LEU A 12 -2.54 3.06 14.17
C LEU A 12 -3.21 4.43 14.30
N ASP A 13 -3.18 5.02 15.49
CA ASP A 13 -3.68 6.37 15.73
C ASP A 13 -2.51 7.36 15.63
N MET A 14 -2.60 8.40 14.80
CA MET A 14 -1.57 9.44 14.78
C MET A 14 -1.43 10.08 16.16
N ALA A 15 -0.19 10.31 16.60
CA ALA A 15 0.04 11.07 17.82
C ALA A 15 -0.48 12.51 17.67
N GLN A 16 -0.76 13.19 18.79
CA GLN A 16 -1.30 14.55 18.74
C GLN A 16 -0.35 15.47 17.96
N GLY A 17 -0.89 16.14 16.93
CA GLY A 17 -0.13 17.01 16.03
C GLY A 17 0.72 16.28 14.98
N ALA A 18 1.00 14.98 15.14
CA ALA A 18 1.83 14.23 14.19
C ALA A 18 1.18 14.05 12.82
N GLY A 19 -0.15 14.12 12.72
CA GLY A 19 -0.87 14.07 11.43
C GLY A 19 -0.59 15.24 10.49
N GLN A 20 0.06 16.29 10.97
CA GLN A 20 0.47 17.45 10.16
C GLN A 20 1.87 17.29 9.56
N ASP A 21 2.68 16.39 10.10
CA ASP A 21 4.08 16.16 9.73
C ASP A 21 4.16 15.00 8.73
N ASP A 22 4.57 15.29 7.50
CA ASP A 22 4.56 14.33 6.40
C ASP A 22 5.46 13.12 6.69
N GLU A 23 6.61 13.31 7.34
CA GLU A 23 7.53 12.21 7.66
C GLU A 23 6.88 11.25 8.66
N LYS A 24 6.16 11.78 9.65
CA LYS A 24 5.44 10.97 10.63
C LYS A 24 4.25 10.24 10.01
N VAL A 25 3.54 10.89 9.09
CA VAL A 25 2.44 10.24 8.35
C VAL A 25 2.97 9.12 7.47
N ILE A 26 4.06 9.35 6.73
CA ILE A 26 4.73 8.31 5.93
C ILE A 26 5.19 7.16 6.81
N ALA A 27 5.80 7.43 7.97
CA ALA A 27 6.23 6.40 8.91
C ALA A 27 5.05 5.54 9.38
N ALA A 28 3.90 6.16 9.69
CA ALA A 28 2.68 5.45 10.04
C ALA A 28 2.15 4.60 8.87
N LEU A 29 2.13 5.15 7.66
CA LEU A 29 1.65 4.46 6.45
C LEU A 29 2.52 3.26 6.07
N LEU A 30 3.84 3.41 6.10
CA LEU A 30 4.78 2.30 5.86
C LEU A 30 4.64 1.20 6.90
N THR A 31 4.42 1.60 8.17
CA THR A 31 4.14 0.65 9.25
C THR A 31 2.83 -0.08 8.98
N ALA A 32 1.74 0.65 8.72
CA ALA A 32 0.43 0.07 8.42
C ALA A 32 0.49 -0.89 7.22
N ALA A 33 1.19 -0.51 6.15
CA ALA A 33 1.38 -1.35 4.97
C ALA A 33 2.03 -2.70 5.32
N ARG A 34 3.01 -2.72 6.22
CA ARG A 34 3.65 -3.98 6.66
C ARG A 34 2.75 -4.79 7.60
N PHE A 35 2.22 -4.16 8.64
CA PHE A 35 1.47 -4.85 9.69
C PHE A 35 0.12 -5.38 9.19
N TYR A 36 -0.55 -4.65 8.29
CA TYR A 36 -1.85 -5.04 7.73
C TYR A 36 -1.76 -5.68 6.33
N ARG A 37 -0.59 -6.22 5.97
CA ARG A 37 -0.35 -6.93 4.69
C ARG A 37 -0.79 -6.13 3.46
N GLY A 38 -0.49 -4.83 3.47
CA GLY A 38 -0.78 -3.91 2.38
C GLY A 38 -2.23 -3.48 2.29
N ARG A 39 -3.15 -3.96 3.15
CA ARG A 39 -4.58 -3.63 3.05
C ARG A 39 -5.04 -2.76 4.21
N ILE A 40 -5.26 -1.47 3.96
CA ILE A 40 -5.52 -0.46 5.00
C ILE A 40 -6.81 0.33 4.72
N GLU A 41 -7.30 1.04 5.72
CA GLU A 41 -8.36 2.04 5.56
C GLU A 41 -7.91 3.32 6.27
N LEU A 42 -8.05 4.46 5.59
CA LEU A 42 -7.72 5.75 6.16
C LEU A 42 -8.93 6.30 6.91
N THR A 43 -8.70 6.78 8.13
CA THR A 43 -9.73 7.38 8.99
C THR A 43 -9.25 8.73 9.52
N GLY A 44 -10.16 9.51 10.09
CA GLY A 44 -9.88 10.89 10.53
C GLY A 44 -10.55 11.93 9.64
N SER A 45 -10.02 13.15 9.65
CA SER A 45 -10.58 14.26 8.88
C SER A 45 -10.39 14.07 7.37
N ASP A 46 -11.19 14.78 6.58
CA ASP A 46 -11.10 14.72 5.12
C ASP A 46 -9.76 15.26 4.61
N GLU A 47 -9.25 16.31 5.26
CA GLU A 47 -7.93 16.88 4.94
C GLU A 47 -6.81 15.89 5.21
N PHE A 48 -6.89 15.16 6.32
CA PHE A 48 -5.90 14.13 6.65
C PHE A 48 -5.94 12.98 5.65
N LYS A 49 -7.14 12.50 5.28
CA LYS A 49 -7.28 11.44 4.28
C LYS A 49 -6.74 11.85 2.92
N ALA A 50 -7.02 13.08 2.48
CA ALA A 50 -6.48 13.61 1.23
C ALA A 50 -4.94 13.66 1.25
N LYS A 51 -4.35 14.25 2.30
CA LYS A 51 -2.89 14.26 2.49
C LYS A 51 -2.30 12.85 2.47
N ALA A 52 -2.90 11.90 3.19
CA ALA A 52 -2.39 10.55 3.26
C ALA A 52 -2.44 9.84 1.89
N ILE A 53 -3.50 10.03 1.10
CA ILE A 53 -3.59 9.52 -0.28
C ILE A 53 -2.47 10.08 -1.15
N ASP A 54 -2.25 11.39 -1.09
CA ASP A 54 -1.20 12.06 -1.84
C ASP A 54 0.19 11.52 -1.47
N LEU A 55 0.46 11.32 -0.18
CA LEU A 55 1.72 10.78 0.31
C LEU A 55 1.91 9.30 -0.10
N ILE A 56 0.86 8.48 -0.04
CA ILE A 56 0.91 7.09 -0.54
C ILE A 56 1.29 7.07 -2.02
N ALA A 57 0.65 7.92 -2.83
CA ALA A 57 0.95 8.00 -4.25
C ALA A 57 2.38 8.49 -4.46
N GLN A 58 2.73 9.68 -3.97
CA GLN A 58 4.06 10.29 -4.16
C GLN A 58 5.23 9.37 -3.79
N HIS A 59 5.10 8.62 -2.69
CA HIS A 59 6.13 7.71 -2.21
C HIS A 59 5.98 6.26 -2.69
N GLN A 60 5.02 6.00 -3.60
CA GLN A 60 4.72 4.69 -4.17
C GLN A 60 4.53 3.61 -3.09
N ILE A 61 3.88 3.98 -1.98
CA ILE A 61 3.64 3.04 -0.89
C ILE A 61 2.69 1.94 -1.40
N ASN A 62 3.14 0.69 -1.30
CA ASN A 62 2.41 -0.47 -1.81
C ASN A 62 1.25 -0.84 -0.87
N VAL A 63 0.10 -0.20 -1.08
CA VAL A 63 -1.14 -0.45 -0.36
C VAL A 63 -2.36 -0.49 -1.28
N GLU A 64 -3.36 -1.22 -0.81
CA GLU A 64 -4.74 -1.25 -1.29
C GLU A 64 -5.67 -0.73 -0.18
N MET A 65 -6.62 0.11 -0.56
CA MET A 65 -7.62 0.64 0.34
C MET A 65 -8.78 -0.36 0.48
N LYS A 66 -9.19 -0.66 1.72
CA LYS A 66 -10.38 -1.46 2.00
C LYS A 66 -11.66 -0.77 1.51
N ASN A 67 -11.68 0.56 1.60
CA ASN A 67 -12.79 1.37 1.16
C ASN A 67 -12.67 1.67 -0.36
N PRO A 68 -13.66 1.28 -1.19
CA PRO A 68 -13.58 1.47 -2.64
C PRO A 68 -13.44 2.94 -3.09
N ALA A 69 -14.07 3.88 -2.36
CA ALA A 69 -13.94 5.29 -2.69
C ALA A 69 -12.52 5.82 -2.43
N GLN A 70 -11.87 5.35 -1.35
CA GLN A 70 -10.47 5.67 -1.09
C GLN A 70 -9.54 5.01 -2.12
N GLN A 71 -9.87 3.78 -2.57
CA GLN A 71 -9.11 3.10 -3.61
C GLN A 71 -9.13 3.91 -4.92
N MET A 72 -10.32 4.39 -5.32
CA MET A 72 -10.46 5.24 -6.50
C MET A 72 -9.65 6.53 -6.40
N LEU A 73 -9.69 7.22 -5.25
CA LEU A 73 -8.88 8.43 -5.01
C LEU A 73 -7.37 8.14 -5.11
N LEU A 74 -6.93 6.99 -4.59
CA LEU A 74 -5.54 6.58 -4.67
C LEU A 74 -5.12 6.29 -6.12
N ASP A 75 -5.98 5.63 -6.89
CA ASP A 75 -5.71 5.33 -8.29
C ASP A 75 -5.67 6.62 -9.13
N ASP A 76 -6.57 7.57 -8.89
CA ASP A 76 -6.56 8.90 -9.50
C ASP A 76 -5.27 9.67 -9.19
N ALA A 77 -4.82 9.65 -7.91
CA ALA A 77 -3.58 10.31 -7.50
C ALA A 77 -2.35 9.69 -8.16
N ARG A 78 -2.27 8.36 -8.24
CA ARG A 78 -1.18 7.65 -8.95
C ARG A 78 -1.18 7.96 -10.45
N ASN A 79 -2.36 7.99 -11.07
CA ASN A 79 -2.53 8.33 -12.48
C ASN A 79 -2.10 9.77 -12.80
N ALA A 80 -2.47 10.73 -11.94
CA ALA A 80 -2.07 12.13 -12.08
C ALA A 80 -0.54 12.30 -12.03
N LEU A 81 0.13 11.50 -11.20
CA LEU A 81 1.60 11.45 -11.10
C LEU A 81 2.27 10.59 -12.20
N LYS A 82 1.49 9.98 -13.10
CA LYS A 82 1.95 9.04 -14.15
C LYS A 82 2.81 7.91 -13.60
N GLN A 83 2.51 7.45 -12.40
CA GLN A 83 3.30 6.42 -11.76
C GLN A 83 3.03 5.05 -12.39
N PRO A 84 4.07 4.21 -12.54
CA PRO A 84 3.86 2.84 -12.94
C PRO A 84 3.05 2.10 -11.86
N PRO A 85 2.31 1.05 -12.24
CA PRO A 85 1.63 0.20 -11.26
C PRO A 85 2.63 -0.28 -10.19
N VAL A 86 2.28 -0.06 -8.92
CA VAL A 86 3.11 -0.53 -7.81
C VAL A 86 3.05 -2.06 -7.83
N THR A 87 4.19 -2.70 -8.10
CA THR A 87 4.27 -4.16 -8.16
C THR A 87 4.21 -4.70 -6.74
N ARG A 88 3.27 -5.62 -6.46
CA ARG A 88 3.21 -6.28 -5.16
C ARG A 88 4.36 -7.26 -5.04
N ASP A 89 5.20 -7.07 -4.03
CA ASP A 89 6.12 -8.12 -3.62
C ASP A 89 5.31 -9.34 -3.20
N ALA A 90 5.47 -10.46 -3.93
CA ALA A 90 4.79 -11.74 -3.67
C ALA A 90 5.03 -12.29 -2.24
N ILE A 91 5.91 -11.67 -1.46
CA ILE A 91 6.19 -11.98 -0.06
C ILE A 91 5.05 -11.52 0.87
N HIS A 92 4.18 -10.60 0.44
CA HIS A 92 3.10 -10.03 1.28
C HIS A 92 1.74 -10.72 1.14
N GLY A 93 1.73 -12.03 0.85
CA GLY A 93 0.56 -12.89 1.09
C GLY A 93 -0.33 -13.21 -0.12
N ASP A 94 0.12 -12.96 -1.34
CA ASP A 94 -0.32 -13.80 -2.46
C ASP A 94 0.43 -15.12 -2.34
N THR A 95 -0.30 -16.22 -2.18
CA THR A 95 0.31 -17.54 -2.31
C THR A 95 0.90 -17.59 -3.72
N PRO A 96 2.21 -17.86 -3.90
CA PRO A 96 2.74 -18.05 -5.25
C PRO A 96 1.90 -19.12 -5.94
N PRO A 97 1.62 -19.01 -7.26
CA PRO A 97 1.12 -20.17 -7.98
C PRO A 97 2.06 -21.35 -7.67
N PRO A 98 1.54 -22.57 -7.40
CA PRO A 98 2.40 -23.69 -7.09
C PRO A 98 3.40 -23.81 -8.24
N TYR A 99 4.69 -23.85 -7.90
CA TYR A 99 5.78 -24.09 -8.84
C TYR A 99 5.48 -25.36 -9.64
N GLY A 100 4.88 -25.20 -10.83
CA GLY A 100 4.98 -26.17 -11.91
C GLY A 100 6.34 -25.95 -12.54
N GLY A 101 7.27 -26.87 -12.30
CA GLY A 101 8.65 -26.82 -12.79
C GLY A 101 8.78 -26.73 -14.32
N PRO A 102 10.01 -26.83 -14.85
CA PRO A 102 10.30 -26.55 -16.26
C PRO A 102 9.40 -27.34 -17.21
N GLN A 103 8.71 -26.61 -18.08
CA GLN A 103 7.90 -27.16 -19.17
C GLN A 103 8.82 -28.01 -20.08
N PRO A 104 8.57 -29.33 -20.25
CA PRO A 104 9.34 -30.13 -21.17
C PRO A 104 9.14 -29.61 -22.60
N ALA A 105 10.25 -29.51 -23.33
CA ALA A 105 10.29 -29.06 -24.72
C ALA A 105 9.25 -29.79 -25.58
N GLN A 106 8.37 -29.02 -26.23
CA GLN A 106 7.54 -29.56 -27.30
C GLN A 106 8.45 -29.86 -28.49
N ALA A 107 8.81 -31.14 -28.64
CA ALA A 107 9.40 -31.66 -29.85
C ALA A 107 8.38 -31.52 -31.00
N LYS A 108 8.81 -30.86 -32.08
CA LYS A 108 8.10 -30.85 -33.36
C LYS A 108 7.97 -32.29 -33.88
N PRO A 109 6.81 -32.75 -34.35
CA PRO A 109 6.76 -33.92 -35.22
C PRO A 109 7.07 -33.50 -36.65
N SER A 110 8.11 -34.08 -37.24
CA SER A 110 8.31 -34.15 -38.69
C SER A 110 8.05 -35.59 -39.12
N ALA A 111 7.05 -35.78 -39.97
CA ALA A 111 6.95 -36.82 -40.99
C ALA A 111 5.91 -36.37 -42.02
#